data_AF-A0A060Y0M1-F1
#
_entry.id   AF-A0A060Y0M1-F1
#
_cell.length_a   1.000
_cell.length_b   1.000
_cell.length_c   1.000
_cell.angle_alpha   90.00
_cell.angle_beta   90.00
_cell.angle_gamma   90.00
#
_symmetry.space_group_name_H-M   'P 1'
#
loop_
_entity.id
_entity.type
_entity.pdbx_description
1 polymer ?
#
loop_
_entity_poly.entity_id
_entity_poly.type
_entity_poly.pdbx_seq_one_letter_code
_entity_poly.pdbx_strand_id
1 'polypeptide(L)'
;MNGSSYVAITHGALPDSPAVNLSLFRVQQNLNLTLEQSLAVEALDVKHFSIEKRHYLIASSQVFVWTGSVLALHQSLELQGVLSVSPFSHGTTLYLVVCVRRKMGDGCVLFQWSGGHFQNPRPLPVSSRAQQVESLNKGADTLLLVITEGSSSSCEVFVWGSQQLFPQHSQSILHPGLASAQPFTLPSGISEYTHTHNSVCSSLVACFL
;
A
#
# COMPACT_ATOMS: atom_id res chain seq x y z
N MET A 1 -14.05 -8.14 -8.83
CA MET A 1 -14.83 -8.99 -7.89
C MET A 1 -15.89 -9.74 -8.68
N ASN A 2 -15.90 -11.08 -8.66
CA ASN A 2 -16.89 -11.91 -9.39
C ASN A 2 -17.07 -11.54 -10.89
N GLY A 3 -15.97 -11.31 -11.61
CA GLY A 3 -15.99 -10.94 -13.04
C GLY A 3 -16.38 -9.48 -13.33
N SER A 4 -16.77 -8.70 -12.32
CA SER A 4 -17.00 -7.26 -12.44
C SER A 4 -15.77 -6.46 -11.99
N SER A 5 -15.52 -5.32 -12.65
CA SER A 5 -14.47 -4.38 -12.31
C SER A 5 -15.02 -3.21 -11.50
N TYR A 6 -14.23 -2.74 -10.54
CA TYR A 6 -14.59 -1.63 -9.65
C TYR A 6 -13.43 -0.65 -9.54
N VAL A 7 -13.75 0.61 -9.31
CA VAL A 7 -12.80 1.70 -9.09
C VAL A 7 -13.15 2.33 -7.76
N ALA A 8 -12.16 2.45 -6.86
CA ALA A 8 -12.32 3.18 -5.61
C ALA A 8 -11.60 4.52 -5.73
N ILE A 9 -12.28 5.62 -5.38
CA ILE A 9 -11.76 6.99 -5.50
C ILE A 9 -11.80 7.65 -4.13
N THR A 10 -10.64 8.06 -3.63
CA THR A 10 -10.50 8.90 -2.44
C THR A 10 -10.64 10.38 -2.81
N HIS A 11 -11.49 11.09 -2.07
CA HIS A 11 -11.76 12.51 -2.27
C HIS A 11 -11.05 13.38 -1.21
N GLY A 12 -9.90 13.96 -1.57
CA GLY A 12 -9.18 14.95 -0.75
C GLY A 12 -9.48 16.38 -1.17
N ALA A 13 -9.50 17.30 -0.21
CA ALA A 13 -9.60 18.74 -0.49
C ALA A 13 -8.27 19.32 -1.00
N LEU A 14 -7.16 18.74 -0.54
CA LEU A 14 -5.78 19.05 -0.95
C LEU A 14 -5.01 17.74 -1.22
N PRO A 15 -3.97 17.75 -2.08
CA PRO A 15 -3.21 16.55 -2.46
C PRO A 15 -2.63 15.76 -1.28
N ASP A 16 -2.21 16.44 -0.21
CA ASP A 16 -1.55 15.83 0.96
C ASP A 16 -2.44 15.76 2.21
N SER A 17 -3.73 16.11 2.07
CA SER A 17 -4.72 15.99 3.15
C SER A 17 -5.43 14.65 3.07
N PRO A 18 -5.74 13.99 4.20
CA PRO A 18 -6.58 12.80 4.18
C PRO A 18 -7.86 13.06 3.40
N ALA A 19 -8.16 12.19 2.43
CA ALA A 19 -9.44 12.21 1.78
C ALA A 19 -10.52 11.91 2.80
N VAL A 20 -11.63 12.65 2.81
CA VAL A 20 -12.70 12.46 3.81
C VAL A 20 -13.68 11.36 3.39
N ASN A 21 -13.77 11.10 2.08
CA ASN A 21 -14.70 10.13 1.51
C ASN A 21 -13.98 9.20 0.52
N LEU A 22 -14.40 7.94 0.53
CA LEU A 22 -14.06 6.92 -0.46
C LEU A 22 -15.33 6.54 -1.23
N SER A 23 -15.34 6.76 -2.54
CA SER A 23 -16.45 6.37 -3.42
C SER A 23 -16.08 5.13 -4.22
N LEU A 24 -16.92 4.10 -4.16
CA LEU A 24 -16.78 2.87 -4.93
C LEU A 24 -17.69 2.95 -6.15
N PHE A 25 -17.08 2.85 -7.33
CA PHE A 25 -17.77 2.81 -8.61
C PHE A 25 -17.66 1.42 -9.22
N ARG A 26 -18.74 0.95 -9.81
CA ARG A 26 -18.73 -0.20 -10.71
C ARG A 26 -18.46 0.25 -12.14
N VAL A 27 -17.58 -0.47 -12.82
CA VAL A 27 -17.32 -0.29 -14.25
C VAL A 27 -18.35 -1.10 -15.04
N GLN A 28 -19.19 -0.40 -15.81
CA GLN A 28 -20.18 -1.01 -16.69
C GLN A 28 -19.53 -1.57 -17.97
N GLN A 29 -20.27 -2.37 -18.74
CA GLN A 29 -19.77 -2.93 -20.01
C GLN A 29 -19.40 -1.85 -21.04
N ASN A 30 -20.10 -0.72 -21.02
CA ASN A 30 -19.80 0.46 -21.84
C ASN A 30 -18.73 1.36 -21.22
N LEU A 31 -18.00 0.87 -20.20
CA LEU A 31 -16.95 1.56 -19.46
C LEU A 31 -17.42 2.77 -18.63
N ASN A 32 -18.72 3.04 -18.56
CA ASN A 32 -19.23 4.07 -17.66
C ASN A 32 -19.09 3.63 -16.21
N LEU A 33 -18.89 4.61 -15.33
CA LEU A 33 -18.82 4.39 -13.89
C LEU A 33 -20.18 4.66 -13.26
N THR A 34 -20.67 3.70 -12.47
CA THR A 34 -21.87 3.86 -11.64
C THR A 34 -21.48 3.82 -10.18
N LEU A 35 -21.88 4.83 -9.40
CA LEU A 35 -21.62 4.85 -7.97
C LEU A 35 -22.40 3.72 -7.29
N GLU A 36 -21.70 2.84 -6.58
CA GLU A 36 -22.28 1.74 -5.80
C GLU A 36 -22.36 2.10 -4.31
N GLN A 37 -21.33 2.76 -3.79
CA GLN A 37 -21.24 3.08 -2.37
C GLN A 37 -20.33 4.27 -2.12
N SER A 38 -20.61 5.04 -1.06
CA SER A 38 -19.68 6.01 -0.48
C SER A 38 -19.43 5.67 0.99
N LEU A 39 -18.17 5.73 1.40
CA LEU A 39 -17.70 5.47 2.76
C LEU A 39 -17.04 6.75 3.29
N ALA A 40 -17.41 7.17 4.50
CA ALA A 40 -16.75 8.27 5.19
C ALA A 40 -15.49 7.73 5.90
N VAL A 41 -14.34 7.91 5.28
CA VAL A 41 -13.04 7.39 5.77
C VAL A 41 -11.98 8.42 5.48
N GLU A 42 -11.24 8.82 6.52
CA GLU A 42 -10.06 9.68 6.40
C GLU A 42 -8.84 8.87 5.96
N ALA A 43 -8.55 8.85 4.65
CA ALA A 43 -7.47 8.05 4.09
C ALA A 43 -6.61 8.81 3.08
N LEU A 44 -5.29 8.63 3.17
CA LEU A 44 -4.32 9.07 2.15
C LEU A 44 -4.04 7.97 1.11
N ASP A 45 -4.24 6.71 1.50
CA ASP A 45 -3.91 5.55 0.69
C ASP A 45 -5.00 4.47 0.85
N VAL A 46 -5.33 3.80 -0.25
CA VAL A 46 -6.32 2.74 -0.31
C VAL A 46 -5.79 1.60 -1.17
N LYS A 47 -5.81 0.39 -0.62
CA LYS A 47 -5.35 -0.82 -1.32
C LYS A 47 -6.41 -1.90 -1.29
N HIS A 48 -6.52 -2.60 -2.40
CA HIS A 48 -7.28 -3.84 -2.51
C HIS A 48 -6.41 -5.04 -2.16
N PHE A 49 -6.98 -6.03 -1.48
CA PHE A 49 -6.38 -7.34 -1.36
C PHE A 49 -7.44 -8.44 -1.33
N SER A 50 -7.00 -9.69 -1.49
CA SER A 50 -7.88 -10.85 -1.43
C SER A 50 -7.23 -12.00 -0.68
N ILE A 51 -8.02 -12.68 0.14
CA ILE A 51 -7.64 -13.89 0.86
C ILE A 51 -8.85 -14.81 0.91
N GLU A 52 -8.65 -16.12 0.69
CA GLU A 52 -9.72 -17.12 0.72
C GLU A 52 -10.95 -16.77 -0.16
N LYS A 53 -10.69 -16.23 -1.37
CA LYS A 53 -11.71 -15.77 -2.33
C LYS A 53 -12.61 -14.62 -1.83
N ARG A 54 -12.29 -14.02 -0.67
CA ARG A 54 -12.92 -12.80 -0.20
C ARG A 54 -12.11 -11.59 -0.64
N HIS A 55 -12.80 -10.49 -0.90
CA HIS A 55 -12.18 -9.24 -1.31
C HIS A 55 -12.27 -8.23 -0.18
N TYR A 56 -11.18 -7.54 0.05
CA TYR A 56 -11.06 -6.53 1.08
C TYR A 56 -10.49 -5.24 0.50
N LEU A 57 -10.82 -4.12 1.13
CA LEU A 57 -10.12 -2.86 0.97
C LEU A 57 -9.54 -2.46 2.31
N ILE A 58 -8.31 -1.96 2.32
CA ILE A 58 -7.78 -1.20 3.45
C ILE A 58 -7.70 0.26 3.04
N ALA A 59 -8.27 1.13 3.87
CA ALA A 59 -8.21 2.57 3.73
C ALA A 59 -7.81 3.15 5.09
N SER A 60 -6.64 3.82 5.16
CA SER A 60 -6.07 4.27 6.44
C SER A 60 -5.89 3.10 7.42
N SER A 61 -6.50 3.16 8.61
CA SER A 61 -6.49 2.10 9.60
C SER A 61 -7.69 1.15 9.53
N GLN A 62 -8.60 1.32 8.56
CA GLN A 62 -9.84 0.55 8.47
C GLN A 62 -9.78 -0.47 7.34
N VAL A 63 -10.12 -1.72 7.66
CA VAL A 63 -10.27 -2.82 6.72
C VAL A 63 -11.75 -3.08 6.50
N PHE A 64 -12.16 -3.08 5.24
CA PHE A 64 -13.51 -3.37 4.79
C PHE A 64 -13.54 -4.68 4.03
N VAL A 65 -14.61 -5.45 4.18
CA VAL A 65 -14.86 -6.70 3.46
C VAL A 65 -16.04 -6.52 2.50
N TRP A 66 -15.91 -7.05 1.29
CA TRP A 66 -17.02 -7.12 0.34
C TRP A 66 -17.98 -8.24 0.74
N THR A 67 -19.24 -7.89 1.00
CA THR A 67 -20.29 -8.84 1.41
C THR A 67 -21.02 -9.49 0.23
N GLY A 68 -20.74 -9.03 -0.99
CA GLY A 68 -21.52 -9.39 -2.19
C GLY A 68 -22.32 -8.22 -2.76
N SER A 69 -22.64 -7.23 -1.91
CA SER A 69 -23.39 -6.03 -2.30
C SER A 69 -22.78 -4.73 -1.79
N VAL A 70 -22.10 -4.75 -0.65
CA VAL A 70 -21.51 -3.57 -0.03
C VAL A 70 -20.16 -3.90 0.59
N LEU A 71 -19.32 -2.87 0.77
CA LEU A 71 -18.19 -2.91 1.68
C LEU A 71 -18.69 -2.65 3.10
N ALA A 72 -18.46 -3.63 3.99
CA ALA A 72 -18.75 -3.52 5.41
C ALA A 72 -17.44 -3.42 6.19
N LEU A 73 -17.41 -2.62 7.26
CA LEU A 73 -16.25 -2.55 8.15
C LEU A 73 -15.98 -3.94 8.76
N HIS A 74 -14.77 -4.45 8.55
CA HIS A 74 -14.32 -5.75 9.02
C HIS A 74 -13.41 -5.63 10.24
N GLN A 75 -12.49 -4.65 10.21
CA GLN A 75 -11.53 -4.43 11.28
C GLN A 75 -11.10 -2.95 11.31
N SER A 76 -10.84 -2.43 12.51
CA SER A 76 -10.13 -1.16 12.71
C SER A 76 -8.81 -1.44 13.42
N LEU A 77 -7.70 -0.94 12.86
CA LEU A 77 -6.38 -1.00 13.48
C LEU A 77 -6.22 0.20 14.43
N GLU A 78 -5.64 -0.02 15.61
CA GLU A 78 -5.34 1.03 16.58
C GLU A 78 -4.11 1.84 16.17
N LEU A 79 -4.20 2.49 15.01
CA LEU A 79 -3.16 3.32 14.42
C LEU A 79 -3.69 4.73 14.19
N GLN A 80 -2.85 5.72 14.46
CA GLN A 80 -3.12 7.14 14.23
C GLN A 80 -2.09 7.67 13.24
N GLY A 81 -2.53 8.58 12.36
CA GLY A 81 -1.65 9.22 11.38
C GLY A 81 -1.12 8.28 10.29
N VAL A 82 -1.95 7.36 9.79
CA VAL A 82 -1.57 6.45 8.69
C VAL A 82 -1.24 7.25 7.43
N LEU A 83 -0.07 6.96 6.85
CA LEU A 83 0.43 7.60 5.63
C LEU A 83 0.28 6.71 4.40
N SER A 84 0.64 5.43 4.56
CA SER A 84 0.61 4.47 3.47
C SER A 84 0.44 3.06 4.02
N VAL A 85 -0.22 2.22 3.22
CA VAL A 85 -0.53 0.83 3.54
C VAL A 85 -0.12 -0.05 2.37
N SER A 86 0.44 -1.22 2.65
CA SER A 86 0.80 -2.18 1.60
C SER A 86 0.52 -3.61 2.05
N PRO A 87 -0.62 -4.19 1.63
CA PRO A 87 -0.91 -5.61 1.86
C PRO A 87 -0.18 -6.50 0.84
N PHE A 88 0.43 -7.59 1.30
CA PHE A 88 1.12 -8.55 0.44
C PHE A 88 1.07 -9.96 0.99
N SER A 89 1.20 -10.94 0.11
CA SER A 89 1.37 -12.34 0.51
C SER A 89 2.85 -12.70 0.57
N HIS A 90 3.27 -13.35 1.65
CA HIS A 90 4.59 -13.96 1.78
C HIS A 90 4.39 -15.44 2.14
N GLY A 91 4.80 -16.33 1.23
CA GLY A 91 4.38 -17.72 1.26
C GLY A 91 2.85 -17.85 1.19
N THR A 92 2.25 -18.58 2.14
CA THR A 92 0.80 -18.76 2.24
C THR A 92 0.11 -17.76 3.16
N THR A 93 0.86 -16.83 3.75
CA THR A 93 0.36 -15.91 4.77
C THR A 93 0.26 -14.50 4.20
N LEU A 94 -0.85 -13.82 4.49
CA LEU A 94 -1.04 -12.41 4.16
C LEU A 94 -0.43 -11.54 5.27
N TYR A 95 0.27 -10.50 4.86
CA TYR A 95 0.85 -9.48 5.72
C TYR A 95 0.39 -8.09 5.27
N LEU A 96 0.55 -7.13 6.16
CA LEU A 96 0.28 -5.73 5.90
C LEU A 96 1.38 -4.90 6.54
N VAL A 97 1.98 -3.99 5.78
CA VAL A 97 2.83 -2.94 6.35
C VAL A 97 2.05 -1.64 6.35
N VAL A 98 2.08 -0.93 7.48
CA VAL A 98 1.47 0.40 7.63
C VAL A 98 2.54 1.37 8.11
N CYS A 99 2.78 2.43 7.35
CA CYS A 99 3.65 3.53 7.78
C CYS A 99 2.80 4.64 8.40
N VAL A 100 3.21 5.10 9.58
CA VAL A 100 2.48 6.09 10.37
C VAL A 100 3.36 7.30 10.68
N ARG A 101 2.74 8.47 10.69
CA ARG A 101 3.33 9.72 11.19
C ARG A 101 3.09 9.83 12.70
N ARG A 102 4.15 9.88 13.50
CA ARG A 102 4.07 10.06 14.96
C ARG A 102 5.00 11.17 15.43
N LYS A 103 4.62 11.82 16.54
CA LYS A 103 5.41 12.90 17.16
C LYS A 103 6.72 12.41 17.81
N MET A 104 6.78 11.15 18.27
CA MET A 104 8.00 10.49 18.73
C MET A 104 8.04 9.08 18.15
N GLY A 105 8.93 8.84 17.18
CA GLY A 105 9.08 7.55 16.51
C GLY A 105 8.12 7.37 15.34
N ASP A 106 8.42 8.02 14.23
CA ASP A 106 7.90 7.64 12.92
C ASP A 106 8.40 6.24 12.57
N GLY A 107 7.57 5.45 11.87
CA GLY A 107 7.99 4.11 11.48
C GLY A 107 6.89 3.31 10.82
N CYS A 108 7.29 2.21 10.21
CA CYS A 108 6.39 1.27 9.58
C CYS A 108 6.19 0.05 10.49
N VAL A 109 4.97 -0.47 10.54
CA VAL A 109 4.60 -1.61 11.38
C VAL A 109 4.08 -2.73 10.49
N LEU A 110 4.62 -3.93 10.66
CA LEU A 110 4.21 -5.16 10.02
C LEU A 110 3.14 -5.86 10.85
N PHE A 111 2.01 -6.17 10.23
CA PHE A 111 0.95 -7.01 10.77
C PHE A 111 0.88 -8.33 10.00
N GLN A 112 0.48 -9.38 10.70
CA GLN A 112 0.21 -10.69 10.12
C GLN A 112 -1.30 -10.96 10.11
N TRP A 113 -1.81 -11.47 9.00
CA TRP A 113 -3.17 -11.99 8.94
C TRP A 113 -3.24 -13.37 9.60
N SER A 114 -4.03 -13.50 10.65
CA SER A 114 -4.28 -14.78 11.31
C SER A 114 -5.61 -14.71 12.06
N GLY A 115 -6.36 -15.80 12.10
CA GLY A 115 -7.70 -15.79 12.68
C GLY A 115 -8.68 -14.83 11.98
N GLY A 116 -8.48 -14.58 10.68
CA GLY A 116 -9.37 -13.73 9.88
C GLY A 116 -9.21 -12.23 10.07
N HIS A 117 -8.11 -11.75 10.67
CA HIS A 117 -7.84 -10.33 10.85
C HIS A 117 -6.32 -10.06 10.96
N PHE A 118 -5.90 -8.81 10.84
CA PHE A 118 -4.51 -8.40 11.04
C PHE A 118 -4.17 -8.26 12.52
N GLN A 119 -3.08 -8.87 12.96
CA GLN A 119 -2.66 -8.87 14.36
C GLN A 119 -1.13 -8.98 14.48
N ASN A 120 -0.62 -9.03 15.72
CA ASN A 120 0.80 -9.16 16.05
C ASN A 120 1.67 -8.05 15.42
N PRO A 121 1.44 -6.77 15.77
CA PRO A 121 2.21 -5.65 15.22
C PRO A 121 3.69 -5.78 15.58
N ARG A 122 4.56 -5.73 14.57
CA ARG A 122 6.03 -5.74 14.72
C ARG A 122 6.63 -4.54 13.98
N PRO A 123 7.42 -3.67 14.64
CA PRO A 123 8.01 -2.52 13.97
C PRO A 123 9.08 -2.95 12.96
N LEU A 124 9.09 -2.31 11.78
CA LEU A 124 10.18 -2.42 10.82
C LEU A 124 11.32 -1.49 11.22
N PRO A 125 12.60 -1.90 11.09
CA PRO A 125 13.75 -1.09 11.47
C PRO A 125 14.05 -0.05 10.39
N VAL A 126 13.15 0.90 10.17
CA VAL A 126 13.32 2.03 9.27
C VAL A 126 14.08 3.13 10.01
N SER A 127 15.21 3.57 9.46
CA SER A 127 16.14 4.53 10.08
C SER A 127 15.65 5.98 10.05
N SER A 128 14.74 6.29 9.13
CA SER A 128 14.25 7.65 8.84
C SER A 128 12.72 7.69 8.80
N ARG A 129 12.15 8.90 8.77
CA ARG A 129 10.70 9.09 8.67
C ARG A 129 10.18 8.53 7.36
N ALA A 130 9.33 7.51 7.43
CA ALA A 130 8.70 6.92 6.26
C ALA A 130 7.49 7.74 5.80
N GLN A 131 7.35 7.90 4.48
CA GLN A 131 6.25 8.59 3.80
C GLN A 131 5.35 7.60 3.04
N GLN A 132 5.94 6.60 2.39
CA GLN A 132 5.21 5.60 1.60
C GLN A 132 5.83 4.22 1.80
N VAL A 133 5.02 3.18 1.65
CA VAL A 133 5.51 1.80 1.49
C VAL A 133 4.83 1.12 0.32
N GLU A 134 5.61 0.40 -0.49
CA GLU A 134 5.09 -0.54 -1.47
C GLU A 134 5.74 -1.91 -1.29
N SER A 135 4.97 -2.96 -1.55
CA SER A 135 5.44 -4.34 -1.55
C SER A 135 5.45 -4.90 -2.96
N LEU A 136 6.47 -5.71 -3.26
CA LEU A 136 6.57 -6.45 -4.51
C LEU A 136 6.99 -7.89 -4.22
N ASN A 137 6.28 -8.85 -4.82
CA ASN A 137 6.69 -10.24 -4.78
C ASN A 137 7.54 -10.57 -6.01
N LYS A 138 8.73 -11.12 -5.79
CA LYS A 138 9.64 -11.62 -6.82
C LYS A 138 9.91 -13.10 -6.56
N GLY A 139 9.16 -13.96 -7.24
CA GLY A 139 9.20 -15.40 -6.99
C GLY A 139 8.71 -15.72 -5.57
N ALA A 140 9.56 -16.35 -4.75
CA ALA A 140 9.25 -16.68 -3.36
C ALA A 140 9.63 -15.56 -2.37
N ASP A 141 10.36 -14.54 -2.85
CA ASP A 141 10.86 -13.46 -2.00
C ASP A 141 9.94 -12.24 -2.12
N THR A 142 9.89 -11.46 -1.04
CA THR A 142 9.14 -10.20 -1.00
C THR A 142 10.12 -9.04 -0.80
N LEU A 143 9.97 -7.99 -1.60
CA LEU A 143 10.64 -6.72 -1.44
C LEU A 143 9.67 -5.72 -0.83
N LEU A 144 10.13 -4.95 0.17
CA LEU A 144 9.43 -3.78 0.67
C LEU A 144 10.26 -2.55 0.32
N LEU A 145 9.63 -1.59 -0.34
CA LEU A 145 10.20 -0.30 -0.70
C LEU A 145 9.61 0.74 0.24
N VAL A 146 10.42 1.28 1.15
CA VAL A 146 9.99 2.31 2.08
C VAL A 146 10.61 3.63 1.67
N ILE A 147 9.78 4.59 1.29
CA ILE A 147 10.21 5.93 0.92
C ILE A 147 10.34 6.76 2.18
N THR A 148 11.50 7.39 2.38
CA THR A 148 11.76 8.22 3.54
C THR A 148 11.96 9.68 3.16
N GLU A 149 11.47 10.56 4.02
CA GLU A 149 11.51 12.02 3.87
C GLU A 149 12.67 12.62 4.67
N GLY A 150 13.26 13.71 4.17
CA GLY A 150 14.40 14.40 4.76
C GLY A 150 15.26 15.13 3.73
N SER A 151 16.30 15.83 4.18
CA SER A 151 17.30 16.48 3.29
C SER A 151 18.05 15.49 2.39
N SER A 152 18.07 14.21 2.78
CA SER A 152 18.57 13.07 2.02
C SER A 152 17.49 12.00 1.88
N SER A 153 16.35 12.33 1.27
CA SER A 153 15.28 11.38 0.99
C SER A 153 15.81 10.13 0.27
N SER A 154 15.31 8.96 0.67
CA SER A 154 15.82 7.67 0.19
C SER A 154 14.70 6.64 0.01
N CYS A 155 14.98 5.65 -0.83
CA CYS A 155 14.22 4.41 -0.89
C CYS A 155 14.99 3.35 -0.10
N GLU A 156 14.46 3.00 1.08
CA GLU A 156 14.96 1.91 1.90
C GLU A 156 14.35 0.60 1.42
N VAL A 157 15.22 -0.33 1.01
CA VAL A 157 14.81 -1.63 0.46
C VAL A 157 14.99 -2.71 1.51
N PHE A 158 13.90 -3.38 1.84
CA PHE A 158 13.92 -4.57 2.69
C PHE A 158 13.64 -5.81 1.84
N VAL A 159 14.42 -6.86 2.08
CA VAL A 159 14.24 -8.18 1.46
C VAL A 159 13.69 -9.11 2.52
N TRP A 160 12.64 -9.83 2.17
CA TRP A 160 12.11 -10.94 2.94
C TRP A 160 12.18 -12.21 2.09
N GLY A 161 13.29 -12.93 2.28
CA GLY A 161 13.51 -14.21 1.63
C GLY A 161 12.72 -15.35 2.28
N SER A 162 12.43 -16.42 1.52
CA SER A 162 11.66 -17.58 2.01
C SER A 162 12.16 -18.24 3.31
N GLN A 163 13.45 -18.11 3.62
CA GLN A 163 14.08 -18.68 4.83
C GLN A 163 14.15 -17.68 6.00
N GLN A 164 13.77 -16.43 5.79
CA GLN A 164 13.82 -15.39 6.81
C GLN A 164 12.50 -15.30 7.58
N LEU A 165 12.58 -15.04 8.88
CA LEU A 165 11.40 -14.87 9.74
C LEU A 165 10.83 -13.44 9.70
N PHE A 166 11.61 -12.49 9.18
CA PHE A 166 11.30 -11.06 9.21
C PHE A 166 12.06 -10.31 8.11
N PRO A 167 11.48 -9.26 7.49
CA PRO A 167 12.17 -8.44 6.50
C PRO A 167 13.49 -7.87 7.03
N GLN A 168 14.55 -7.99 6.24
CA GLN A 168 15.86 -7.44 6.56
C GLN A 168 16.18 -6.28 5.64
N HIS A 169 16.77 -5.22 6.20
CA HIS A 169 17.29 -4.12 5.39
C HIS A 169 18.39 -4.64 4.47
N SER A 170 18.32 -4.27 3.19
CA SER A 170 19.29 -4.70 2.18
C SER A 170 20.08 -3.52 1.61
N GLN A 171 19.44 -2.40 1.32
CA GLN A 171 20.08 -1.23 0.74
C GLN A 171 19.27 0.05 0.93
N SER A 172 19.96 1.19 0.81
CA SER A 172 19.36 2.53 0.81
C SER A 172 19.72 3.22 -0.51
N ILE A 173 18.71 3.61 -1.29
CA ILE A 173 18.91 4.34 -2.55
C ILE A 173 18.63 5.82 -2.29
N LEU A 174 19.67 6.64 -2.24
CA LEU A 174 19.54 8.08 -2.03
C LEU A 174 19.00 8.74 -3.30
N HIS A 175 17.90 9.49 -3.17
CA HIS A 175 17.38 10.32 -4.24
C HIS A 175 16.73 11.58 -3.65
N PRO A 176 17.39 12.75 -3.76
CA PRO A 176 16.81 14.01 -3.31
C PRO A 176 15.48 14.30 -4.03
N GLY A 177 14.44 14.68 -3.28
CA GLY A 177 13.12 15.02 -3.83
C GLY A 177 12.26 13.81 -4.19
N LEU A 178 12.63 12.62 -3.71
CA LEU A 178 11.84 11.41 -3.85
C LEU A 178 10.51 11.53 -3.09
N ALA A 179 9.39 11.51 -3.83
CA ALA A 179 8.05 11.63 -3.25
C ALA A 179 7.27 10.31 -3.26
N SER A 180 7.49 9.46 -4.27
CA SER A 180 6.80 8.18 -4.39
C SER A 180 7.59 7.16 -5.20
N ALA A 181 7.29 5.88 -4.96
CA ALA A 181 7.72 4.77 -5.80
C ALA A 181 6.53 3.83 -6.03
N GLN A 182 6.45 3.23 -7.22
CA GLN A 182 5.47 2.18 -7.52
C GLN A 182 6.13 1.04 -8.29
N PRO A 183 5.92 -0.22 -7.87
CA PRO A 183 6.40 -1.37 -8.61
C PRO A 183 5.53 -1.60 -9.85
N PHE A 184 6.15 -2.11 -10.93
CA PHE A 184 5.42 -2.60 -12.09
C PHE A 184 6.12 -3.83 -12.70
N THR A 185 5.40 -4.55 -13.56
CA THR A 185 5.91 -5.77 -14.22
C THR A 185 5.62 -5.68 -15.71
N LEU A 186 6.59 -5.97 -16.57
CA LEU A 186 6.36 -5.98 -18.02
C LEU A 186 5.70 -7.29 -18.47
N PRO A 187 4.97 -7.29 -19.60
CA PRO A 187 4.27 -8.46 -20.14
C PRO A 187 5.15 -9.68 -20.41
N SER A 188 6.48 -9.50 -20.53
CA SER A 188 7.46 -10.59 -20.69
C SER A 188 7.67 -11.41 -19.41
N GLY A 189 7.02 -11.07 -18.30
CA GLY A 189 7.29 -11.64 -16.98
C GLY A 189 8.63 -11.18 -16.39
N ILE A 190 9.34 -10.31 -17.11
CA ILE A 190 10.52 -9.61 -16.63
C ILE A 190 10.03 -8.29 -16.04
N SER A 191 10.28 -8.07 -14.75
CA SER A 191 10.16 -6.75 -14.16
C SER A 191 11.32 -5.88 -14.66
N GLU A 192 11.10 -5.07 -15.70
CA GLU A 192 12.06 -4.04 -16.17
C GLU A 192 11.47 -2.65 -15.98
N TYR A 193 12.32 -1.63 -15.82
CA TYR A 193 11.95 -0.30 -15.35
C TYR A 193 12.12 0.78 -16.44
N THR A 194 11.21 1.76 -16.57
CA THR A 194 11.23 2.82 -17.59
C THR A 194 11.10 4.22 -16.97
N HIS A 195 11.72 5.20 -17.65
CA HIS A 195 11.86 6.60 -17.26
C HIS A 195 11.07 7.52 -18.20
N THR A 196 10.46 8.59 -17.68
CA THR A 196 9.95 9.71 -18.50
C THR A 196 10.31 11.06 -17.87
N HIS A 197 10.61 12.05 -18.72
CA HIS A 197 11.00 13.41 -18.30
C HIS A 197 9.98 14.44 -18.85
N ASN A 198 9.41 15.22 -17.93
CA ASN A 198 8.72 16.52 -18.04
C ASN A 198 7.77 16.83 -19.21
N SER A 199 6.45 16.70 -18.97
CA SER A 199 5.59 17.85 -18.61
C SER A 199 4.24 17.33 -18.08
N VAL A 200 3.77 17.89 -16.96
CA VAL A 200 2.45 17.62 -16.36
C VAL A 200 2.17 16.15 -15.99
N CYS A 201 2.91 15.59 -15.04
CA CYS A 201 2.39 14.65 -14.03
C CYS A 201 3.52 14.25 -13.06
N SER A 202 3.12 14.06 -11.81
CA SER A 202 3.91 13.96 -10.60
C SER A 202 5.02 12.90 -10.59
N SER A 203 6.09 13.23 -9.87
CA SER A 203 7.31 12.47 -9.61
C SER A 203 7.07 11.04 -9.11
N LEU A 204 7.26 10.05 -9.98
CA LEU A 204 7.51 8.65 -9.62
C LEU A 204 9.02 8.38 -9.78
N VAL A 205 9.67 7.88 -8.75
CA VAL A 205 11.05 7.41 -8.83
C VAL A 205 11.06 5.90 -8.71
N ALA A 206 11.80 5.24 -9.61
CA ALA A 206 12.05 3.81 -9.57
C ALA A 206 13.29 3.50 -8.72
N CYS A 207 13.16 2.55 -7.79
CA CYS A 207 14.28 1.96 -7.06
C CYS A 207 14.89 0.87 -7.94
N PHE A 208 16.03 1.14 -8.58
CA PHE A 208 16.72 0.16 -9.43
C PHE A 208 17.50 -0.85 -8.55
N LEU A 209 17.38 -2.14 -8.88
CA LEU A 209 18.20 -3.25 -8.39
C LEU A 209 18.85 -3.94 -9.60
#